data_AF-A0A8T9BT15-F1
#
_entry.id   AF-A0A8T9BT15-F1
#
_cell.length_a   1.000
_cell.length_b   1.000
_cell.length_c   1.000
_cell.angle_alpha   90.00
_cell.angle_beta   90.00
_cell.angle_gamma   90.00
#
_symmetry.space_group_name_H-M   'P 1'
#
loop_
_entity.id
_entity.type
_entity.pdbx_description
1 polymer ?
#
loop_
_entity_poly.entity_id
_entity_poly.type
_entity_poly.pdbx_seq_one_letter_code
_entity_poly.pdbx_strand_id
1 'polypeptide(L)'
;MVPPPSPIDLFFARYQTPILMSAFATQVCHHQYIKRTEPSIASSVSGTLRAANFPRTLRAGLGWGVVFLGLLTEITLAKQAVIDYKDPILQRKAWKGPSEAS
;
A
#
# COMPACT_ATOMS: atom_id res chain seq x y z
N MET A 1 21.10 2.03 -19.98
CA MET A 1 19.73 1.66 -20.42
C MET A 1 18.83 1.64 -19.18
N VAL A 2 17.65 2.27 -19.20
CA VAL A 2 16.68 2.13 -18.08
C VAL A 2 16.25 0.65 -18.07
N PRO A 3 16.36 -0.06 -16.93
CA PRO A 3 16.02 -1.47 -16.88
C PRO A 3 14.54 -1.67 -17.24
N PRO A 4 14.19 -2.77 -17.94
CA PRO A 4 12.80 -3.07 -18.22
C PRO A 4 12.02 -3.22 -16.90
N PRO A 5 10.77 -2.75 -16.84
CA PRO A 5 9.93 -2.90 -15.66
C PRO A 5 9.75 -4.39 -15.34
N SER A 6 9.79 -4.73 -14.06
CA SER A 6 9.63 -6.10 -13.62
C SER A 6 8.20 -6.60 -13.88
N PRO A 7 7.96 -7.92 -13.91
CA PRO A 7 6.61 -8.47 -13.99
C PRO A 7 5.69 -7.98 -12.87
N ILE A 8 6.26 -7.70 -11.69
CA ILE A 8 5.54 -7.19 -10.52
C ILE A 8 5.14 -5.72 -10.75
N ASP A 9 6.02 -4.90 -11.33
CA ASP A 9 5.69 -3.51 -11.68
C ASP A 9 4.53 -3.46 -12.68
N LEU A 10 4.57 -4.33 -13.70
CA LEU A 10 3.50 -4.44 -14.67
C LEU A 10 2.18 -4.89 -14.04
N PHE A 11 2.23 -5.81 -13.06
CA PHE A 11 1.06 -6.26 -12.31
C PHE A 11 0.44 -5.11 -11.51
N PHE A 12 1.22 -4.40 -10.69
CA PHE A 12 0.71 -3.29 -9.87
C PHE A 12 0.21 -2.12 -10.72
N ALA A 13 0.94 -1.78 -11.80
CA ALA A 13 0.52 -0.71 -12.71
C ALA A 13 -0.80 -1.05 -13.42
N ARG A 14 -1.02 -2.32 -13.79
CA ARG A 14 -2.22 -2.78 -14.50
C ARG A 14 -3.43 -2.96 -13.57
N TYR A 15 -3.21 -3.50 -12.38
CA TYR A 15 -4.27 -3.92 -11.46
C TYR A 15 -4.47 -2.98 -10.26
N GLN A 16 -3.98 -1.73 -10.32
CA GLN A 16 -4.15 -0.74 -9.25
C GLN A 16 -5.58 -0.63 -8.69
N THR A 17 -6.58 -0.52 -9.55
CA THR A 17 -7.99 -0.34 -9.15
C THR A 17 -8.53 -1.57 -8.42
N PRO A 18 -8.47 -2.80 -8.99
CA PRO A 18 -8.93 -3.98 -8.26
C PRO A 18 -8.13 -4.25 -6.98
N ILE A 19 -6.83 -3.97 -6.94
CA ILE A 19 -6.00 -4.09 -5.73
C ILE A 19 -6.53 -3.17 -4.63
N LEU A 20 -6.68 -1.87 -4.91
CA LEU A 20 -7.16 -0.90 -3.93
C LEU A 20 -8.60 -1.18 -3.49
N MET A 21 -9.48 -1.58 -4.41
CA MET A 21 -10.86 -1.94 -4.09
C MET A 21 -10.95 -3.18 -3.22
N SER A 22 -10.11 -4.20 -3.47
CA SER A 22 -10.07 -5.41 -2.64
C SER A 22 -9.55 -5.12 -1.24
N ALA A 23 -8.53 -4.26 -1.11
CA ALA A 23 -8.02 -3.82 0.19
C ALA A 23 -9.10 -3.06 0.97
N PHE A 24 -9.85 -2.16 0.31
CA PHE A 24 -10.97 -1.45 0.91
C PHE A 24 -12.11 -2.38 1.35
N ALA A 25 -12.53 -3.32 0.50
CA ALA A 25 -13.53 -4.31 0.88
C ALA A 25 -13.09 -5.13 2.10
N THR A 26 -11.82 -5.52 2.14
CA THR A 26 -11.24 -6.25 3.28
C THR A 26 -11.21 -5.40 4.55
N GLN A 27 -10.87 -4.10 4.45
CA GLN A 27 -10.96 -3.16 5.56
C GLN A 27 -12.38 -3.06 6.11
N VAL A 28 -13.39 -2.96 5.24
CA VAL A 28 -14.81 -2.93 5.65
C VAL A 28 -15.19 -4.23 6.36
N CYS A 29 -14.83 -5.39 5.80
CA CYS A 29 -15.04 -6.69 6.43
C CYS A 29 -14.38 -6.78 7.80
N HIS A 30 -13.12 -6.33 7.93
CA HIS A 30 -12.39 -6.30 9.18
C HIS A 30 -13.03 -5.36 10.22
N HIS A 31 -13.52 -4.19 9.79
CA HIS A 31 -14.25 -3.27 10.65
C HIS A 31 -15.54 -3.89 11.19
N GLN A 32 -16.32 -4.54 10.33
CA GLN A 32 -17.54 -5.26 10.74
C GLN A 32 -17.22 -6.42 11.68
N TYR A 33 -16.14 -7.16 11.41
CA TYR A 33 -15.66 -8.21 12.29
C TYR A 33 -15.32 -7.67 13.70
N ILE A 34 -14.58 -6.57 13.80
CA ILE A 34 -14.27 -5.95 15.10
C ILE A 34 -15.55 -5.55 15.81
N LYS A 35 -16.48 -4.86 15.12
CA LYS A 35 -17.75 -4.45 15.73
C LYS A 35 -18.58 -5.63 16.26
N ARG A 36 -18.58 -6.77 15.57
CA ARG A 36 -19.31 -7.97 16.00
C ARG A 36 -18.62 -8.72 17.14
N THR A 37 -17.31 -8.60 17.26
CA THR A 37 -16.49 -9.32 18.25
C THR A 37 -16.11 -8.44 19.44
N GLU A 38 -16.47 -7.16 19.43
CA GLU A 38 -16.31 -6.27 20.56
C GLU A 38 -17.29 -6.70 21.66
N PRO A 39 -16.80 -7.16 22.83
CA PRO A 39 -17.69 -7.57 23.91
C PRO A 39 -18.57 -6.40 24.31
N SER A 40 -19.89 -6.64 24.42
CA SER A 40 -20.82 -5.62 24.89
C SER A 40 -20.32 -5.09 26.24
N ILE A 41 -20.07 -3.79 26.31
CA ILE A 41 -19.54 -3.07 27.48
C ILE A 41 -20.38 -3.29 28.76
N ALA A 42 -21.56 -3.92 28.64
CA ALA A 42 -22.42 -4.33 29.75
C ALA A 42 -21.86 -5.46 30.66
N SER A 43 -20.77 -6.17 30.30
CA SER A 43 -20.32 -7.35 31.06
C SER A 43 -19.06 -7.18 31.94
N SER A 44 -18.48 -5.99 32.07
CA SER A 44 -17.25 -5.82 32.87
C SER A 44 -17.21 -4.55 33.71
N VAL A 45 -18.07 -4.48 34.73
CA VAL A 45 -17.78 -3.73 35.95
C VAL A 45 -16.92 -4.63 36.84
N SER A 46 -15.62 -4.70 36.55
CA SER A 46 -14.52 -5.25 37.37
C SER A 46 -13.42 -5.65 36.40
N GLY A 47 -12.20 -5.15 36.43
CA GLY A 47 -11.56 -4.17 37.27
C GLY A 47 -10.16 -3.96 36.69
N THR A 48 -9.53 -2.88 37.13
CA THR A 48 -8.06 -2.79 37.25
C THR A 48 -7.25 -2.81 35.94
N LEU A 49 -6.39 -1.80 35.75
CA LEU A 49 -5.30 -1.72 34.74
C LEU A 49 -5.64 -1.12 33.36
N ARG A 50 -6.07 0.13 33.47
CA ARG A 50 -5.68 1.31 32.68
C ARG A 50 -4.25 1.28 32.09
N ALA A 51 -3.99 0.44 31.09
CA ALA A 51 -2.75 0.49 30.28
C ALA A 51 -3.10 0.62 28.78
N ALA A 52 -2.93 1.84 28.24
CA ALA A 52 -2.95 2.18 26.81
C ALA A 52 -4.30 2.03 26.07
N ASN A 53 -5.33 2.79 26.44
CA ASN A 53 -6.69 2.70 25.88
C ASN A 53 -6.87 3.41 24.52
N PHE A 54 -6.26 2.91 23.45
CA PHE A 54 -6.76 3.24 22.10
C PHE A 54 -7.85 2.22 21.72
N PRO A 55 -9.04 2.66 21.27
CA PRO A 55 -10.09 1.75 20.80
C PRO A 55 -9.52 0.78 19.76
N ARG A 56 -9.91 -0.50 19.84
CA ARG A 56 -9.44 -1.53 18.89
C ARG A 56 -9.71 -1.14 17.44
N THR A 57 -10.81 -0.45 17.19
CA THR A 57 -11.19 0.14 15.90
C THR A 57 -10.20 1.21 15.41
N LEU A 58 -9.70 2.07 16.31
CA LEU A 58 -8.71 3.10 15.98
C LEU A 58 -7.36 2.47 15.62
N ARG A 59 -6.89 1.50 16.41
CA ARG A 59 -5.66 0.75 16.11
C ARG A 59 -5.76 0.01 14.78
N ALA A 60 -6.89 -0.64 14.53
CA ALA A 60 -7.17 -1.28 13.25
C ALA A 60 -7.20 -0.27 12.09
N GLY A 61 -7.81 0.91 12.29
CA GLY A 61 -7.80 2.00 11.33
C GLY A 61 -6.39 2.46 10.96
N LEU A 62 -5.52 2.67 11.95
CA LEU A 62 -4.11 3.01 11.74
C LEU A 62 -3.37 1.89 10.99
N GLY A 63 -3.59 0.63 11.34
CA GLY A 63 -3.00 -0.52 10.63
C GLY A 63 -3.40 -0.56 9.15
N TRP A 64 -4.68 -0.34 8.85
CA TRP A 64 -5.14 -0.23 7.47
C TRP A 64 -4.56 0.99 6.75
N GLY A 65 -4.38 2.11 7.44
CA GLY A 65 -3.69 3.29 6.88
C GLY A 65 -2.28 2.97 6.37
N VAL A 66 -1.51 2.19 7.13
CA VAL A 66 -0.17 1.73 6.71
C VAL A 66 -0.25 0.81 5.48
N VAL A 67 -1.24 -0.09 5.43
CA VAL A 67 -1.47 -0.99 4.28
C VAL A 67 -1.76 -0.17 3.01
N PHE A 68 -2.67 0.81 3.08
CA PHE A 68 -2.97 1.67 1.93
C PHE A 68 -1.77 2.50 1.50
N LEU A 69 -1.01 3.03 2.44
CA LEU A 69 0.21 3.78 2.12
C LEU A 69 1.21 2.91 1.37
N GLY A 70 1.46 1.68 1.85
CA GLY A 70 2.34 0.72 1.18
C GLY A 70 1.85 0.37 -0.23
N LEU A 71 0.56 0.06 -0.39
CA LEU A 71 -0.02 -0.23 -1.71
C LEU A 71 0.12 0.95 -2.68
N LEU A 72 -0.15 2.17 -2.21
CA LEU A 72 -0.01 3.38 -3.04
C LEU A 72 1.44 3.63 -3.42
N THR A 73 2.38 3.42 -2.50
CA THR A 73 3.82 3.52 -2.79
C THR A 73 4.23 2.53 -3.88
N GLU A 74 3.90 1.25 -3.73
CA GLU A 74 4.23 0.22 -4.73
C GLU A 74 3.60 0.52 -6.09
N ILE A 75 2.32 0.90 -6.13
CA ILE A 75 1.65 1.27 -7.39
C ILE A 75 2.32 2.48 -8.03
N THR A 76 2.74 3.46 -7.23
CA THR A 76 3.40 4.68 -7.74
C THR A 76 4.77 4.36 -8.32
N LEU A 77 5.58 3.57 -7.60
CA LEU A 77 6.90 3.13 -8.08
C LEU A 77 6.78 2.28 -9.35
N ALA A 78 5.85 1.34 -9.36
CA ALA A 78 5.57 0.49 -10.51
C ALA A 78 5.15 1.31 -11.74
N LYS A 79 4.27 2.30 -11.56
CA LYS A 79 3.89 3.22 -12.64
C LYS A 79 5.05 4.06 -13.13
N GLN A 80 5.87 4.57 -12.20
CA GLN A 80 7.04 5.35 -12.55
C GLN A 80 8.03 4.52 -13.38
N ALA A 81 8.32 3.28 -12.98
CA ALA A 81 9.18 2.38 -13.73
C ALA A 81 8.67 2.11 -15.16
N VAL A 82 7.35 1.93 -15.32
CA VAL A 82 6.73 1.76 -16.64
C VAL A 82 6.81 3.04 -17.48
N ILE A 83 6.66 4.21 -16.87
CA ILE A 83 6.76 5.51 -17.54
C ILE A 83 8.21 5.77 -17.97
N ASP A 84 9.17 5.62 -17.06
CA ASP A 84 10.60 5.86 -17.31
C ASP A 84 11.14 4.95 -18.41
N TYR A 85 10.67 3.70 -18.46
CA TYR A 85 11.00 2.79 -19.54
C TYR A 85 10.38 3.21 -20.88
N LYS A 86 9.18 3.80 -20.88
CA LYS A 86 8.51 4.27 -22.11
C LYS A 86 8.95 5.66 -22.55
N ASP A 87 9.64 6.43 -21.70
CA ASP A 87 10.08 7.78 -22.01
C ASP A 87 11.25 7.77 -23.03
N PRO A 88 11.03 8.28 -24.26
CA PRO A 88 12.05 8.30 -25.29
C PRO A 88 13.26 9.19 -24.94
N ILE A 89 13.10 10.19 -24.07
CA ILE A 89 14.17 11.10 -23.66
C ILE A 89 15.12 10.39 -22.70
N LEU A 90 14.59 9.66 -21.72
CA LEU A 90 15.38 8.88 -20.77
C LEU A 90 16.08 7.70 -21.45
N GLN A 91 15.40 7.04 -22.39
CA GLN A 91 15.99 6.03 -23.28
C GLN A 91 17.18 6.60 -24.07
N ARG A 92 17.05 7.80 -24.66
CA ARG A 92 18.11 8.46 -25.44
C ARG A 92 19.29 8.93 -24.60
N LYS A 93 19.04 9.44 -23.39
CA LYS A 93 20.11 9.89 -22.46
C LYS A 93 20.94 8.70 -21.96
N ALA A 94 20.29 7.57 -21.71
CA ALA A 94 20.94 6.31 -21.34
C ALA A 94 21.75 5.68 -22.49
N TRP A 95 21.51 6.09 -23.74
CA TRP A 95 22.28 5.71 -24.92
C TRP A 95 23.54 6.57 -25.15
N LYS A 96 23.64 7.73 -24.48
CA LYS A 96 24.69 8.73 -24.69
C LYS A 96 25.82 8.74 -23.64
N GLY A 97 26.06 7.65 -22.89
CA GLY A 97 27.27 7.53 -22.05
C GLY A 97 27.56 6.08 -21.63
N PRO A 98 28.85 5.65 -21.48
CA PRO A 98 30.09 6.41 -21.29
C PRO A 98 31.18 6.08 -22.35
N SER A 99 30.99 6.46 -23.62
CA SER A 99 32.02 6.27 -24.66
C SER A 99 32.75 7.56 -25.05
N GLU A 100 32.50 8.67 -24.36
CA GLU A 100 33.15 9.98 -24.60
C GLU A 100 33.93 10.48 -23.37
N ALA A 101 34.63 9.58 -22.68
CA ALA A 101 35.56 9.90 -21.59
C ALA A 101 36.85 9.09 -21.70
N SER A 102 37.44 9.04 -22.90
CA SER A 102 38.81 8.56 -23.13
C SER A 102 39.45 9.35 -24.25
#